data_AF-A0A133VAV6-F1
#
_entry.id   AF-A0A133VAV6-F1
#
_cell.length_a   1.000
_cell.length_b   1.000
_cell.length_c   1.000
_cell.angle_alpha   90.00
_cell.angle_beta   90.00
_cell.angle_gamma   90.00
#
_symmetry.space_group_name_H-M   'P 1'
#
loop_
_entity.id
_entity.type
_entity.pdbx_description
1 polymer ?
#
loop_
_entity_poly.entity_id
_entity_poly.type
_entity_poly.pdbx_seq_one_letter_code
_entity_poly.pdbx_strand_id
1 'polypeptide(L)'
;MAPLKRLDLPVKAEVYGVDHPELPDNSYILRMDPAKKILYNPLLWGSKLRDYTRKCNQIFLKAEQEISPDFSDLRTEEVCEIVVLRGGLGYRLDDAFEDVFDSYLPQCFVGARRHRVSEEEFRAEINYTNFDPLPEN
;
A
#
# COMPACT_ATOMS: atom_id res chain seq x y z
N MET A 1 14.62 5.95 -24.13
CA MET A 1 14.59 6.74 -22.88
C MET A 1 15.15 5.89 -21.76
N ALA A 2 15.78 6.48 -20.74
CA ALA A 2 16.03 5.73 -19.52
C ALA A 2 14.67 5.42 -18.90
N PRO A 3 14.31 4.15 -18.63
CA PRO A 3 12.98 3.78 -18.16
C PRO A 3 12.64 4.32 -16.76
N LEU A 4 13.60 5.00 -16.12
CA LEU A 4 13.49 5.54 -14.77
C LEU A 4 13.88 7.02 -14.78
N LYS A 5 12.98 7.86 -14.28
CA LYS A 5 13.20 9.28 -14.02
C LYS A 5 13.15 9.54 -12.52
N ARG A 6 14.26 10.01 -11.93
CA ARG A 6 14.27 10.39 -10.51
C ARG A 6 13.39 11.63 -10.30
N LEU A 7 12.58 11.60 -9.25
CA LEU A 7 11.79 12.73 -8.77
C LEU A 7 12.49 13.36 -7.55
N ASP A 8 12.44 14.68 -7.46
CA ASP A 8 12.95 15.43 -6.32
C ASP A 8 11.77 15.80 -5.42
N LEU A 9 11.48 14.92 -4.45
CA LEU A 9 10.37 15.04 -3.53
C LEU A 9 10.90 15.18 -2.10
N PRO A 10 10.24 15.97 -1.23
CA PRO A 10 10.68 16.21 0.15
C PRO A 10 10.41 15.03 1.11
N VAL A 11 10.70 13.81 0.66
CA VAL A 11 10.43 12.56 1.39
C VAL A 11 11.72 11.81 1.72
N LYS A 12 11.67 10.95 2.75
CA LYS A 12 12.83 10.15 3.20
C LYS A 12 13.05 8.90 2.33
N ALA A 13 13.01 9.06 1.01
CA ALA A 13 13.24 8.01 0.02
C ALA A 13 13.76 8.56 -1.30
N GLU A 14 14.41 7.70 -2.08
CA GLU A 14 14.65 7.98 -3.50
C GLU A 14 13.43 7.51 -4.30
N VAL A 15 12.78 8.43 -5.01
CA VAL A 15 11.58 8.14 -5.82
C VAL A 15 11.91 8.21 -7.30
N TYR A 16 11.45 7.21 -8.05
CA TYR A 16 11.62 7.12 -9.49
C TYR A 16 10.27 6.92 -10.17
N GLY A 17 9.91 7.79 -11.10
CA GLY A 17 8.85 7.52 -12.06
C GLY A 17 9.33 6.49 -13.08
N VAL A 18 8.47 5.55 -13.43
CA VAL A 18 8.75 4.47 -14.36
C VAL A 18 7.98 4.72 -15.65
N ASP A 19 8.71 4.81 -16.76
CA ASP A 19 8.15 4.90 -18.10
C ASP A 19 8.46 3.59 -18.83
N HIS A 20 7.49 2.66 -18.81
CA HIS A 20 7.63 1.35 -19.41
C HIS A 20 6.32 0.89 -20.05
N PRO A 21 6.33 0.42 -21.32
CA PRO A 21 5.11 0.10 -22.07
C PRO A 21 4.31 -1.09 -21.51
N GLU A 22 4.94 -1.96 -20.71
CA GLU A 22 4.28 -3.11 -20.06
C GLU A 22 3.72 -2.79 -18.67
N LEU A 23 3.98 -1.60 -18.14
CA LEU A 23 3.48 -1.19 -16.83
C LEU A 23 2.32 -0.20 -16.99
N PRO A 24 1.40 -0.13 -16.02
CA PRO A 24 0.41 0.93 -16.00
C PRO A 24 1.07 2.32 -15.99
N ASP A 25 0.37 3.30 -16.55
CA ASP A 25 0.70 4.71 -16.36
C ASP A 25 0.78 5.04 -14.86
N ASN A 26 1.58 6.05 -14.50
CA ASN A 26 1.80 6.46 -13.10
C ASN A 26 2.41 5.36 -12.21
N SER A 27 3.31 4.56 -12.77
CA SER A 27 4.11 3.60 -12.00
C SER A 27 5.31 4.28 -11.35
N TYR A 28 5.54 4.02 -10.07
CA TYR A 28 6.65 4.57 -9.30
C TYR A 28 7.43 3.50 -8.54
N ILE A 29 8.73 3.71 -8.39
CA ILE A 29 9.60 2.90 -7.52
C ILE A 29 10.08 3.79 -6.38
N LEU A 30 9.78 3.35 -5.15
CA LEU A 30 10.28 3.99 -3.94
C LEU A 30 11.41 3.14 -3.36
N ARG A 31 12.62 3.70 -3.34
CA ARG A 31 13.76 3.09 -2.67
C ARG A 31 13.94 3.75 -1.31
N MET A 32 13.61 2.99 -0.27
CA MET A 32 13.63 3.43 1.11
C MET A 32 14.43 2.46 1.99
N ASP A 33 15.13 3.00 2.98
CA ASP A 33 15.93 2.18 3.91
C ASP A 33 15.14 1.14 4.71
N PRO A 34 13.91 1.39 5.22
CA PRO A 34 13.14 0.34 5.88
C PRO A 34 12.82 -0.84 4.94
N ALA A 35 12.50 -0.58 3.67
CA ALA A 35 12.27 -1.65 2.69
C ALA A 35 13.54 -2.48 2.44
N LYS A 36 14.71 -1.83 2.34
CA LYS A 36 16.00 -2.55 2.25
C LYS A 36 16.22 -3.45 3.47
N LYS A 37 15.89 -2.99 4.68
CA LYS A 37 16.02 -3.79 5.91
C LYS A 37 15.10 -5.02 5.90
N ILE A 38 13.90 -4.90 5.33
CA ILE A 38 13.00 -6.04 5.16
C ILE A 38 13.56 -7.03 4.14
N LEU A 39 13.92 -6.54 2.95
CA LEU A 39 14.35 -7.38 1.82
C LEU A 39 15.63 -8.17 2.12
N TYR A 40 16.59 -7.56 2.80
CA TYR A 40 17.92 -8.16 3.01
C TYR A 40 18.12 -8.82 4.38
N ASN A 41 17.10 -8.86 5.25
CA ASN A 41 17.22 -9.48 6.57
C ASN A 41 16.21 -10.65 6.74
N PRO A 42 16.62 -11.90 6.46
CA PRO A 42 15.74 -13.06 6.60
C PRO A 42 15.37 -13.36 8.07
N LEU A 43 16.05 -12.73 9.04
CA LEU A 43 15.77 -12.87 10.47
C LEU A 43 14.82 -11.77 10.99
N LEU A 44 14.24 -10.96 10.10
CA LEU A 44 13.28 -9.94 10.47
C LEU A 44 11.87 -10.53 10.53
N TRP A 45 11.32 -10.64 11.74
CA TRP A 45 9.97 -11.17 11.97
C TRP A 45 9.31 -10.49 13.17
N GLY A 46 8.02 -10.80 13.39
CA GLY A 46 7.27 -10.31 14.54
C GLY A 46 7.09 -8.80 14.56
N SER A 47 7.24 -8.18 15.74
CA SER A 47 7.06 -6.74 15.93
C SER A 47 8.03 -5.90 15.09
N LYS A 48 9.30 -6.31 15.01
CA LYS A 48 10.30 -5.57 14.23
C LYS A 48 9.93 -5.49 12.74
N LEU A 49 9.42 -6.57 12.16
CA LEU A 49 8.94 -6.56 10.78
C LEU A 49 7.76 -5.60 10.60
N ARG A 50 6.83 -5.60 11.55
CA ARG A 50 5.69 -4.66 11.56
C ARG A 50 6.16 -3.21 11.64
N ASP A 51 7.12 -2.89 12.51
CA ASP A 51 7.65 -1.53 12.65
C ASP A 51 8.29 -1.02 11.35
N TYR A 52 9.07 -1.86 10.66
CA TYR A 52 9.65 -1.48 9.38
C TYR A 52 8.59 -1.33 8.29
N THR A 53 7.56 -2.17 8.28
CA THR A 53 6.48 -2.05 7.31
C THR A 53 5.68 -0.76 7.54
N ARG A 54 5.32 -0.45 8.79
CA ARG A 54 4.68 0.83 9.16
C ARG A 54 5.51 2.01 8.67
N LYS A 55 6.83 1.99 8.88
CA LYS A 55 7.75 3.03 8.34
C LYS A 55 7.75 3.09 6.81
N CYS A 56 7.69 1.95 6.12
CA CYS A 56 7.55 1.94 4.67
C CYS A 56 6.25 2.63 4.23
N ASN A 57 5.14 2.31 4.88
CA ASN A 57 3.83 2.89 4.57
C ASN A 57 3.79 4.40 4.83
N GLN A 58 4.36 4.87 5.94
CA GLN A 58 4.47 6.31 6.21
C GLN A 58 5.23 7.06 5.10
N ILE A 59 6.33 6.47 4.60
CA ILE A 59 7.11 7.06 3.51
C ILE A 59 6.33 7.01 2.20
N PHE A 60 5.63 5.89 1.94
CA PHE A 60 4.78 5.72 0.77
C PHE A 60 3.67 6.78 0.74
N LEU A 61 2.91 6.94 1.83
CA LEU A 61 1.81 7.92 1.93
C LEU A 61 2.31 9.35 1.72
N LYS A 62 3.46 9.71 2.29
CA LYS A 62 4.09 11.02 2.07
C LYS A 62 4.54 11.22 0.63
N ALA A 63 5.06 10.18 -0.03
CA ALA A 63 5.40 10.27 -1.44
C ALA A 63 4.14 10.43 -2.30
N GLU A 64 3.07 9.72 -1.97
CA GLU A 64 1.79 9.82 -2.67
C GLU A 64 1.19 11.23 -2.57
N GLN A 65 1.21 11.85 -1.39
CA GLN A 65 0.78 13.25 -1.23
C GLN A 65 1.52 14.23 -2.15
N GLU A 66 2.81 14.01 -2.38
CA GLU A 66 3.64 14.88 -3.22
C GLU A 66 3.47 14.59 -4.72
N ILE A 67 3.17 13.34 -5.07
CA ILE A 67 2.96 12.90 -6.46
C ILE A 67 1.56 13.23 -6.94
N SER A 68 0.56 13.08 -6.07
CA SER A 68 -0.86 13.23 -6.34
C SER A 68 -1.45 14.32 -5.45
N PRO A 69 -1.47 15.59 -5.92
CA PRO A 69 -2.02 16.70 -5.14
C PRO A 69 -3.49 16.49 -4.79
N ASP A 70 -4.25 15.82 -5.66
CA ASP A 70 -5.66 15.49 -5.40
C ASP A 70 -5.80 14.65 -4.12
N PHE A 71 -4.82 13.81 -3.81
CA PHE A 71 -4.80 13.03 -2.56
C PHE A 71 -4.64 13.92 -1.32
N SER A 72 -3.99 15.08 -1.44
CA SER A 72 -3.85 16.05 -0.35
C SER A 72 -5.11 16.87 -0.10
N ASP A 73 -6.00 16.97 -1.10
CA ASP A 73 -7.27 17.71 -1.02
C ASP A 73 -8.44 16.82 -0.53
N LEU A 74 -8.27 15.50 -0.50
CA LEU A 74 -9.30 14.57 -0.04
C LEU A 74 -9.52 14.69 1.48
N ARG A 75 -10.78 14.72 1.88
CA ARG A 75 -11.16 14.57 3.30
C ARG A 75 -11.01 13.11 3.70
N THR A 76 -10.64 12.83 4.95
CA THR A 76 -10.52 11.44 5.44
C THR A 76 -11.78 10.61 5.18
N GLU A 77 -12.96 11.25 5.28
CA GLU A 77 -14.28 10.65 5.02
C GLU A 77 -14.44 10.11 3.58
N GLU A 78 -13.62 10.58 2.65
CA GLU A 78 -13.69 10.28 1.22
C GLU A 78 -12.70 9.19 0.81
N VAL A 79 -11.89 8.69 1.76
CA VAL A 79 -10.88 7.67 1.52
C VAL A 79 -11.14 6.47 2.42
N CYS A 80 -10.97 5.27 1.88
CA CYS A 80 -10.98 4.04 2.66
C CYS A 80 -9.80 3.14 2.25
N GLU A 81 -9.34 2.30 3.18
CA GLU A 81 -8.39 1.24 2.88
C GLU A 81 -9.14 -0.03 2.46
N ILE A 82 -8.65 -0.66 1.40
CA ILE A 82 -9.05 -2.03 1.03
C ILE A 82 -7.97 -3.00 1.52
N VAL A 83 -8.25 -3.70 2.61
CA VAL A 83 -7.37 -4.70 3.20
C VAL A 83 -7.55 -6.06 2.50
N VAL A 84 -6.53 -6.49 1.74
CA VAL A 84 -6.54 -7.81 1.08
C VAL A 84 -6.08 -8.90 2.05
N LEU A 85 -7.00 -9.76 2.47
CA LEU A 85 -6.75 -10.82 3.45
C LEU A 85 -5.98 -12.02 2.86
N ARG A 86 -5.14 -12.72 3.65
CA ARG A 86 -4.71 -12.37 5.02
C ARG A 86 -3.45 -11.49 5.07
N GLY A 87 -2.74 -11.37 3.95
CA GLY A 87 -1.44 -10.67 3.90
C GLY A 87 -1.52 -9.18 4.25
N GLY A 88 -2.58 -8.50 3.81
CA GLY A 88 -2.82 -7.06 4.02
C GLY A 88 -2.86 -6.66 5.49
N LEU A 89 -3.46 -7.48 6.36
CA LEU A 89 -3.51 -7.23 7.81
C LEU A 89 -2.12 -7.13 8.45
N GLY A 90 -1.14 -7.82 7.88
CA GLY A 90 0.23 -7.81 8.42
C GLY A 90 0.93 -6.46 8.22
N TYR A 91 0.43 -5.63 7.31
CA TYR A 91 1.13 -4.43 6.85
C TYR A 91 0.71 -3.14 7.56
N ARG A 92 -0.42 -3.12 8.28
CA ARG A 92 -0.87 -1.99 9.14
C ARG A 92 -0.75 -0.62 8.45
N LEU A 93 -1.46 -0.46 7.33
CA LEU A 93 -1.52 0.81 6.60
C LEU A 93 -2.33 1.85 7.38
N ASP A 94 -3.44 1.45 8.00
CA ASP A 94 -4.21 2.24 8.97
C ASP A 94 -3.37 2.99 10.00
N ASP A 95 -2.50 2.28 10.72
CA ASP A 95 -1.58 2.87 11.70
C ASP A 95 -0.68 3.95 11.08
N ALA A 96 -0.17 3.67 9.88
CA ALA A 96 0.71 4.60 9.18
C ALA A 96 -0.06 5.80 8.65
N PHE A 97 -1.33 5.62 8.28
CA PHE A 97 -2.22 6.69 7.88
C PHE A 97 -2.51 7.61 9.06
N GLU A 98 -2.88 7.06 10.21
CA GLU A 98 -3.08 7.82 11.45
C GLU A 98 -1.84 8.64 11.82
N ASP A 99 -0.63 8.08 11.72
CA ASP A 99 0.61 8.81 11.98
C ASP A 99 0.90 9.97 11.02
N VAL A 100 0.41 9.90 9.79
CA VAL A 100 0.70 10.89 8.74
C VAL A 100 -0.38 11.96 8.69
N PHE A 101 -1.63 11.59 8.91
CA PHE A 101 -2.80 12.44 8.69
C PHE A 101 -3.58 12.77 9.97
N ASP A 102 -3.17 12.25 11.13
CA ASP A 102 -3.85 12.43 12.43
C ASP A 102 -5.35 12.04 12.37
N SER A 103 -5.64 10.97 11.63
CA SER A 103 -7.00 10.54 11.32
C SER A 103 -7.08 9.04 11.07
N TYR A 104 -8.24 8.43 11.37
CA TYR A 104 -8.46 7.00 11.12
C TYR A 104 -9.00 6.77 9.71
N LEU A 105 -8.51 5.71 9.07
CA LEU A 105 -8.94 5.32 7.74
C LEU A 105 -10.01 4.21 7.83
N PRO A 106 -11.24 4.42 7.33
CA PRO A 106 -12.23 3.37 7.20
C PRO A 106 -11.67 2.14 6.47
N GLN A 107 -11.94 0.93 6.98
CA GLN A 107 -11.37 -0.31 6.45
C GLN A 107 -12.44 -1.22 5.84
N CYS A 108 -12.27 -1.51 4.56
CA CYS A 108 -13.00 -2.56 3.85
C CYS A 108 -12.10 -3.79 3.69
N PHE A 109 -12.66 -4.99 3.80
CA PHE A 109 -11.89 -6.23 3.72
C PHE A 109 -12.25 -7.03 2.48
N VAL A 110 -11.21 -7.48 1.76
CA VAL A 110 -11.33 -8.38 0.61
C VAL A 110 -10.59 -9.67 0.91
N GLY A 111 -11.31 -10.77 1.00
CA GLY A 111 -10.74 -12.12 1.10
C GLY A 111 -10.68 -12.80 -0.26
N ALA A 112 -9.52 -13.35 -0.63
CA ALA A 112 -9.41 -14.21 -1.80
C ALA A 112 -8.93 -15.60 -1.37
N ARG A 113 -9.71 -16.63 -1.70
CA ARG A 113 -9.35 -18.03 -1.46
C ARG A 113 -9.10 -18.72 -2.79
N ARG A 114 -7.92 -19.30 -2.95
CA ARG A 114 -7.57 -20.10 -4.12
C ARG A 114 -7.84 -21.57 -3.85
N HIS A 115 -8.50 -22.22 -4.80
CA HIS A 115 -8.75 -23.65 -4.79
C HIS A 115 -8.17 -24.25 -6.05
N ARG A 116 -7.42 -25.34 -5.89
CA ARG A 116 -6.97 -26.13 -7.04
C ARG A 116 -8.17 -26.92 -7.57
N VAL A 117 -8.53 -26.68 -8.82
CA VAL A 117 -9.62 -27.40 -9.51
C VAL A 117 -9.06 -28.62 -10.24
N SER A 118 -7.86 -28.50 -10.83
CA SER A 118 -7.12 -29.59 -11.49
C SER A 118 -5.61 -29.38 -11.38
N GLU A 119 -4.78 -30.18 -12.06
CA GLU A 119 -3.33 -30.00 -12.02
C GLU A 119 -2.87 -28.63 -12.56
N GLU A 120 -3.57 -28.09 -13.56
CA GLU A 120 -3.24 -26.84 -14.25
C GLU A 120 -4.22 -25.70 -13.95
N GLU A 121 -5.35 -25.98 -13.30
CA GLU A 121 -6.42 -25.02 -13.08
C GLU A 121 -6.58 -24.62 -11.60
N PHE A 122 -6.64 -23.32 -11.37
CA PHE A 122 -6.98 -22.72 -10.08
C PHE A 122 -8.21 -21.85 -10.22
N ARG A 123 -9.15 -21.99 -9.28
CA ARG A 123 -10.28 -21.08 -9.11
C ARG A 123 -10.01 -20.18 -7.90
N ALA A 124 -10.31 -18.90 -8.04
CA ALA A 124 -10.33 -17.95 -6.94
C ALA A 124 -11.77 -17.62 -6.56
N GLU A 125 -12.09 -17.72 -5.27
CA GLU A 125 -13.30 -17.18 -4.68
C GLU A 125 -12.94 -15.86 -3.98
N ILE A 126 -13.60 -14.77 -4.36
CA ILE A 126 -13.35 -13.44 -3.82
C ILE A 126 -14.59 -13.00 -3.03
N ASN A 127 -14.39 -12.69 -1.75
CA ASN A 127 -15.42 -12.22 -0.85
C ASN A 127 -15.08 -10.80 -0.41
N TYR A 128 -16.03 -9.88 -0.55
CA TYR A 128 -15.93 -8.49 -0.06
C TYR A 128 -16.82 -8.33 1.17
N THR A 129 -16.32 -7.64 2.18
CA THR A 129 -17.10 -7.29 3.37
C THR A 129 -16.78 -5.86 3.79
N ASN A 130 -17.80 -5.00 3.75
CA ASN A 130 -17.78 -3.69 4.38
C ASN A 130 -18.33 -3.84 5.80
N PHE A 131 -17.62 -3.33 6.80
CA PHE A 131 -18.08 -3.32 8.19
C PHE A 131 -18.62 -1.95 8.63
N ASP A 132 -18.47 -0.92 7.80
CA ASP A 132 -19.01 0.40 8.06
C ASP A 132 -20.49 0.50 7.65
N PRO A 133 -21.29 1.29 8.39
CA PRO A 133 -22.67 1.56 8.00
C PRO A 133 -22.71 2.22 6.63
N LEU A 134 -23.55 1.68 5.74
CA LEU A 134 -23.81 2.32 4.45
C LEU A 134 -24.55 3.64 4.71
N PRO A 135 -24.20 4.74 4.02
CA PRO A 135 -24.93 5.98 4.15
C PRO A 135 -26.41 5.78 3.76
N GLU A 136 -27.32 6.39 4.52
CA GLU A 136 -28.72 6.51 4.11
C GLU A 136 -28.78 7.46 2.91
N ASN A 137 -28.93 6.90 1.70
CA ASN A 137 -29.12 7.67 0.47
C ASN A 137 -30.45 8.43 0.47
#